data_AF-A0A1G5W4R6-F1
#
_entry.id   AF-A0A1G5W4R6-F1
#
_cell.length_a   1.000
_cell.length_b   1.000
_cell.length_c   1.000
_cell.angle_alpha   90.00
_cell.angle_beta   90.00
_cell.angle_gamma   90.00
#
_symmetry.space_group_name_H-M   'P 1'
#
loop_
_entity.id
_entity.type
_entity.pdbx_description
1 polymer ?
#
loop_
_entity_poly.entity_id
_entity_poly.type
_entity_poly.pdbx_seq_one_letter_code
_entity_poly.pdbx_strand_id
1 'polypeptide(L)' 'MENEEELSAEELQELMSCYKKELAHIYRTASAKRAAAMKRDTFHRNTLLRQCDEEMRSDIDSLKKKFGIHY' A
#
# COMPACT_ATOMS: atom_id res chain seq x y z
N MET A 1 15.98 30.36 -2.69
CA MET A 1 15.83 29.88 -1.32
C MET A 1 14.57 29.06 -1.30
N GLU A 2 14.68 27.74 -1.56
CA GLU A 2 13.58 26.83 -1.27
C GLU A 2 13.58 26.67 0.24
N ASN A 3 12.63 27.32 0.91
CA ASN A 3 12.31 27.01 2.30
C ASN A 3 11.70 25.61 2.28
N GLU A 4 12.51 24.58 2.47
CA GLU A 4 12.02 23.32 3.02
C GLU A 4 11.64 23.63 4.47
N GLU A 5 10.37 23.98 4.71
CA GLU A 5 9.84 24.00 6.07
C GLU A 5 9.94 22.58 6.61
N GLU A 6 10.90 22.36 7.51
CA GLU A 6 10.97 21.11 8.28
C GLU A 6 9.65 20.96 9.04
N LEU A 7 8.95 19.84 8.78
CA LEU A 7 7.75 19.46 9.53
C LEU A 7 8.05 19.48 11.02
N SER A 8 7.15 20.04 11.82
CA SER A 8 7.23 19.87 13.26
C SER A 8 7.14 18.39 13.64
N ALA A 9 7.59 18.05 14.85
CA ALA A 9 7.53 16.68 15.34
C ALA A 9 6.09 16.12 15.37
N GLU A 10 5.10 17.00 15.62
CA GLU A 10 3.68 16.65 15.65
C GLU A 10 3.16 16.36 14.23
N GLU A 11 3.46 17.23 13.27
CA GLU A 11 3.07 17.04 11.86
C GLU A 11 3.74 15.80 11.24
N LEU A 12 5.01 15.55 11.59
CA LEU A 12 5.71 14.34 11.16
C LEU A 12 5.06 13.09 11.75
N GLN A 13 4.68 13.09 13.03
CA GLN A 13 3.99 11.97 13.66
C GLN A 13 2.62 11.72 13.02
N GLU A 14 1.88 12.77 12.71
CA GLU A 14 0.59 12.65 12.03
C GLU A 14 0.76 12.08 10.61
N LEU A 15 1.74 12.59 9.86
CA LEU A 15 2.09 12.09 8.53
C LEU A 15 2.46 10.59 8.56
N MET A 16 3.32 10.18 9.51
CA MET A 16 3.69 8.77 9.70
C MET A 16 2.48 7.91 10.10
N SER A 17 1.58 8.44 10.92
CA SER A 17 0.35 7.76 11.33
C SER A 17 -0.58 7.53 10.13
N CYS A 18 -0.75 8.53 9.28
CA CYS A 18 -1.50 8.44 8.04
C CYS A 18 -0.91 7.39 7.09
N TYR A 19 0.42 7.43 6.87
CA TYR A 19 1.12 6.44 6.05
C TYR A 19 0.87 5.01 6.55
N LYS A 20 1.06 4.76 7.86
CA LYS A 20 0.85 3.44 8.47
C LYS A 20 -0.59 2.97 8.33
N LYS A 21 -1.58 3.86 8.49
CA LYS A 21 -3.00 3.53 8.33
C LYS A 21 -3.32 3.11 6.90
N GLU A 22 -2.85 3.88 5.91
CA GLU A 22 -3.06 3.57 4.49
C GLU A 22 -2.34 2.28 4.07
N LEU A 23 -1.08 2.10 4.50
CA LEU A 23 -0.32 0.88 4.25
C LEU A 23 -1.02 -0.36 4.82
N ALA A 24 -1.51 -0.28 6.06
CA ALA A 24 -2.27 -1.36 6.68
C ALA A 24 -3.59 -1.65 5.94
N HIS A 25 -4.24 -0.63 5.37
CA HIS A 25 -5.43 -0.81 4.54
C HIS A 25 -5.10 -1.58 3.26
N ILE A 26 -4.02 -1.24 2.55
CA ILE A 26 -3.55 -1.96 1.35
C ILE A 26 -3.34 -3.45 1.67
N TYR A 27 -2.62 -3.78 2.75
CA TYR A 27 -2.39 -5.17 3.15
C TYR A 27 -3.69 -5.92 3.48
N ARG A 28 -4.63 -5.28 4.18
CA ARG A 28 -5.94 -5.89 4.48
C ARG A 28 -6.73 -6.19 3.21
N THR A 29 -6.76 -5.24 2.28
CA THR A 29 -7.46 -5.40 0.99
C THR A 29 -6.81 -6.49 0.14
N ALA A 30 -5.48 -6.51 0.04
CA ALA A 30 -4.76 -7.55 -0.69
C ALA A 30 -4.97 -8.94 -0.08
N SER A 31 -4.93 -9.05 1.26
CA SER A 31 -5.22 -10.28 1.98
C SER A 31 -6.64 -10.79 1.71
N ALA A 32 -7.64 -9.91 1.73
CA ALA A 32 -9.02 -10.25 1.41
C ALA A 32 -9.18 -10.72 -0.05
N LYS A 33 -8.55 -10.04 -1.01
CA LYS A 33 -8.53 -10.43 -2.43
C LYS A 33 -7.89 -11.82 -2.62
N ARG A 34 -6.72 -12.07 -2.00
CA ARG A 34 -6.05 -13.38 -2.04
C ARG A 34 -6.92 -14.48 -1.42
N ALA A 35 -7.54 -14.23 -0.27
CA ALA A 35 -8.44 -15.18 0.37
C ALA A 35 -9.66 -15.51 -0.52
N ALA A 36 -10.22 -14.51 -1.20
CA ALA A 36 -11.29 -14.71 -2.16
C ALA A 36 -10.83 -15.53 -3.38
N ALA A 37 -9.64 -15.26 -3.90
CA ALA A 37 -9.05 -16.03 -5.01
C ALA A 37 -8.78 -17.50 -4.62
N MET A 38 -8.30 -17.76 -3.40
CA MET A 38 -8.06 -19.13 -2.91
C MET A 38 -9.34 -19.96 -2.78
N LYS A 39 -10.47 -19.32 -2.46
CA LYS A 39 -11.78 -19.97 -2.35
C LYS A 39 -12.43 -20.28 -3.71
N ARG A 40 -11.93 -19.69 -4.80
CA ARG A 40 -12.43 -19.96 -6.15
C ARG A 40 -11.76 -21.22 -6.70
N ASP A 41 -12.56 -22.26 -6.94
CA ASP A 41 -12.11 -23.44 -7.66
C ASP A 41 -12.10 -23.14 -9.16
N THR A 42 -11.02 -22.54 -9.63
CA THR A 42 -10.87 -22.11 -11.02
C THR A 42 -9.49 -22.48 -11.55
N PHE A 43 -9.43 -22.89 -12.82
CA PHE A 43 -8.18 -23.16 -13.55
C PHE A 43 -7.20 -21.98 -13.50
N HIS A 44 -7.71 -20.75 -13.33
CA HIS A 44 -6.93 -19.51 -13.31
C HIS A 44 -6.57 -19.00 -11.91
N ARG A 45 -6.70 -19.82 -10.85
CA ARG A 45 -6.41 -19.41 -9.47
C ARG A 45 -5.01 -18.80 -9.30
N ASN A 46 -4.00 -19.40 -9.90
CA ASN A 46 -2.62 -18.90 -9.82
C ASN A 46 -2.47 -17.52 -10.49
N THR A 47 -3.15 -17.30 -11.61
CA THR A 47 -3.18 -16.01 -12.29
C THR A 47 -3.83 -14.94 -11.41
N LEU A 48 -4.96 -15.26 -10.76
CA LEU A 48 -5.63 -14.35 -9.84
C LEU A 48 -4.76 -13.99 -8.63
N LEU A 49 -4.04 -14.96 -8.07
CA LEU A 49 -3.10 -14.70 -6.97
C LEU A 49 -1.96 -13.79 -7.40
N ARG A 50 -1.41 -14.01 -8.60
CA ARG A 50 -0.35 -13.16 -9.18
C ARG A 50 -0.84 -11.73 -9.40
N GLN A 51 -2.05 -11.56 -9.93
CA GLN A 51 -2.67 -10.25 -10.10
C GLN A 51 -2.88 -9.54 -8.75
N CYS A 52 -3.32 -10.25 -7.71
CA CYS A 52 -3.44 -9.66 -6.37
C CYS A 52 -2.09 -9.15 -5.85
N ASP A 53 -0.99 -9.86 -6.12
CA ASP A 53 0.35 -9.43 -5.69
C ASP A 53 0.88 -8.25 -6.50
N GLU A 54 0.62 -8.22 -7.81
CA GLU A 54 0.97 -7.10 -8.69
C GLU A 54 0.19 -5.82 -8.32
N GLU A 55 -1.10 -5.93 -8.06
CA GLU A 55 -1.93 -4.83 -7.58
C GLU A 55 -1.43 -4.28 -6.24
N MET A 56 -1.18 -5.17 -5.25
CA MET A 56 -0.68 -4.75 -3.95
C MET A 56 0.67 -4.00 -4.05
N ARG A 57 1.57 -4.45 -4.94
CA ARG A 57 2.84 -3.76 -5.18
C ARG A 57 2.61 -2.37 -5.80
N SER A 58 1.74 -2.28 -6.79
CA SER A 58 1.38 -1.00 -7.42
C SER A 58 0.75 -0.02 -6.42
N ASP A 59 -0.10 -0.50 -5.51
CA ASP A 59 -0.70 0.30 -4.44
C ASP A 59 0.36 0.80 -3.46
N ILE A 60 1.31 -0.06 -3.07
CA ILE A 60 2.43 0.32 -2.20
C ILE A 60 3.32 1.37 -2.88
N ASP A 61 3.65 1.21 -4.16
CA ASP A 61 4.50 2.15 -4.88
C ASP A 61 3.81 3.51 -5.07
N SER A 62 2.50 3.51 -5.29
CA SER A 62 1.69 4.73 -5.33
C SER A 62 1.65 5.42 -3.96
N LEU A 63 1.53 4.64 -2.88
CA LEU A 63 1.58 5.16 -1.52
C LEU A 63 2.94 5.78 -1.20
N LYS A 64 4.05 5.11 -1.55
CA LYS A 64 5.40 5.66 -1.36
C LYS A 64 5.57 7.00 -2.08
N LYS A 65 5.17 7.08 -3.34
CA LYS A 65 5.19 8.32 -4.14
C LYS A 65 4.38 9.43 -3.48
N LYS A 66 3.17 9.13 -2.99
CA LYS A 66 2.31 10.09 -2.28
C LYS A 66 2.98 10.68 -1.03
N PHE A 67 3.80 9.89 -0.34
CA PHE A 67 4.50 10.31 0.88
C PHE A 67 5.95 10.76 0.63
N GLY A 68 6.38 10.96 -0.63
CA GLY A 68 7.74 11.40 -0.96
C GLY A 68 8.83 10.36 -0.65
N ILE A 69 8.44 9.10 -0.53
CA ILE A 69 9.34 8.01 -0.17
C ILE A 69 9.93 7.42 -1.46
N HIS A 70 11.25 7.58 -1.64
CA HIS A 70 11.99 7.07 -2.80
C HIS A 70 13.05 6.05 -2.36
N TYR A 71 12.98 4.81 -2.87
CA TYR A 71 13.98 3.76 -2.68
C TYR A 71 14.30 3.09 -4.01
#